data_AF-A0A7J7JPN9-F1
#
_entry.id   AF-A0A7J7JPN9-F1
#
_cell.length_a   1.000
_cell.length_b   1.000
_cell.length_c   1.000
_cell.angle_alpha   90.00
_cell.angle_beta   90.00
_cell.angle_gamma   90.00
#
_symmetry.space_group_name_H-M   'P 1'
#
loop_
_entity.id
_entity.type
_entity.pdbx_description
1 polymer ?
#
loop_
_entity_poly.entity_id
_entity_poly.type
_entity_poly.pdbx_seq_one_letter_code
_entity_poly.pdbx_strand_id
1 'polypeptide(L)'
;MADGGMTILKEASSSLFSKMTGWKERLYMVVVLMVQLFAISTDTFLFPFFPQEALKRGLTDIHIGIVFSAFEFSRFVMSVTVGHLVSIVCII
;
A
#
# COMPACT_ATOMS: atom_id res chain seq x y z
N MET A 1 6.85 -24.19 -3.15
CA MET A 1 5.88 -24.08 -2.04
C MET A 1 5.52 -22.62 -1.77
N ALA A 2 4.97 -21.91 -2.77
CA ALA A 2 4.51 -20.51 -2.65
C ALA A 2 3.09 -20.27 -3.20
N ASP A 3 2.50 -21.26 -3.90
CA ASP A 3 1.17 -21.16 -4.53
C ASP A 3 0.00 -21.12 -3.55
N GLY A 4 0.11 -21.80 -2.40
CA GLY A 4 -1.01 -21.94 -1.46
C GLY A 4 -1.41 -20.63 -0.76
N GLY A 5 -0.50 -19.67 -0.60
CA GLY A 5 -0.83 -18.37 -0.02
C GLY A 5 -1.60 -17.47 -0.97
N MET A 6 -1.30 -17.57 -2.28
CA MET A 6 -1.92 -16.75 -3.31
C MET A 6 -3.37 -17.19 -3.60
N THR A 7 -3.66 -18.50 -3.55
CA THR A 7 -5.02 -19.04 -3.72
C THR A 7 -5.91 -18.69 -2.54
N ILE A 8 -5.40 -18.77 -1.31
CA ILE A 8 -6.14 -18.38 -0.10
C ILE A 8 -6.44 -16.88 -0.09
N LEU A 9 -5.49 -16.03 -0.50
CA LEU A 9 -5.75 -14.58 -0.67
C LEU A 9 -6.79 -14.31 -1.75
N LYS A 10 -6.78 -15.06 -2.84
CA LYS A 10 -7.73 -14.90 -3.94
C LYS A 10 -9.14 -15.35 -3.55
N GLU A 11 -9.26 -16.37 -2.73
CA GLU A 11 -10.53 -16.93 -2.24
C GLU A 11 -11.12 -16.12 -1.07
N ALA A 12 -10.26 -15.59 -0.19
CA ALA A 12 -10.64 -14.60 0.81
C ALA A 12 -11.08 -13.28 0.13
N SER A 13 -10.38 -12.86 -0.92
CA SER A 13 -10.78 -11.70 -1.71
C SER A 13 -12.12 -11.94 -2.41
N SER A 14 -12.31 -13.05 -3.13
CA SER A 14 -13.58 -13.32 -3.82
C SER A 14 -14.78 -13.47 -2.89
N SER A 15 -14.60 -14.05 -1.70
CA SER A 15 -15.68 -14.16 -0.70
C SER A 15 -16.01 -12.85 0.00
N LEU A 16 -15.03 -11.96 0.22
CA LEU A 16 -15.25 -10.58 0.65
C LEU A 16 -15.98 -9.77 -0.43
N PHE A 17 -15.55 -9.88 -1.68
CA PHE A 17 -16.19 -9.22 -2.83
C PHE A 17 -17.62 -9.72 -3.07
N SER A 18 -17.90 -11.01 -2.82
CA SER A 18 -19.24 -11.58 -2.99
C SER A 18 -20.20 -11.20 -1.87
N LYS A 19 -19.71 -10.91 -0.66
CA LYS A 19 -20.53 -10.34 0.43
C LYS A 19 -20.84 -8.87 0.20
N MET A 20 -19.98 -8.15 -0.51
CA MET A 20 -20.16 -6.74 -0.85
C MET A 20 -21.03 -6.53 -2.10
N THR A 21 -22.35 -6.54 -1.94
CA THR A 21 -23.32 -6.39 -3.05
C THR A 21 -24.02 -5.02 -3.10
N GLY A 22 -23.63 -4.07 -2.25
CA GLY A 22 -24.11 -2.70 -2.26
C GLY A 22 -23.29 -1.76 -3.16
N TRP A 23 -23.97 -0.79 -3.79
CA TRP A 23 -23.31 0.28 -4.58
C TRP A 23 -22.30 1.09 -3.73
N LYS A 24 -22.57 1.23 -2.43
CA LYS A 24 -21.69 1.91 -1.48
C LYS A 24 -20.37 1.16 -1.28
N GLU A 25 -20.41 -0.17 -1.16
CA GLU A 25 -19.22 -1.02 -0.99
C GLU A 25 -18.32 -1.02 -2.23
N ARG A 26 -18.94 -0.98 -3.43
CA ARG A 26 -18.20 -0.78 -4.68
C ARG A 26 -17.46 0.55 -4.72
N LEU A 27 -18.10 1.64 -4.25
CA LEU A 27 -17.44 2.95 -4.12
C LEU A 27 -16.27 2.90 -3.14
N TYR A 28 -16.40 2.20 -2.01
CA TYR A 28 -15.30 2.03 -1.06
C TYR A 28 -14.12 1.27 -1.67
N MET A 29 -14.37 0.20 -2.43
CA MET A 29 -13.29 -0.51 -3.11
C MET A 29 -12.59 0.35 -4.17
N VAL A 30 -13.32 1.20 -4.89
CA VAL A 30 -12.73 2.16 -5.82
C VAL A 30 -11.84 3.16 -5.08
N VAL A 31 -12.27 3.69 -3.94
CA VAL A 31 -11.47 4.62 -3.13
C VAL A 31 -10.19 3.94 -2.62
N VAL A 32 -10.30 2.72 -2.08
CA VAL A 32 -9.12 1.94 -1.63
C VAL A 32 -8.17 1.66 -2.78
N LEU A 33 -8.68 1.27 -3.95
CA LEU A 33 -7.88 1.04 -5.15
C LEU A 33 -7.16 2.30 -5.63
N MET A 34 -7.82 3.46 -5.59
CA MET A 34 -7.20 4.74 -5.97
C MET A 34 -6.06 5.12 -5.02
N VAL A 35 -6.26 4.94 -3.71
CA VAL A 35 -5.20 5.16 -2.71
C VAL A 35 -4.03 4.19 -2.95
N GLN A 36 -4.33 2.93 -3.25
CA GLN A 36 -3.29 1.93 -3.53
C GLN A 36 -2.50 2.26 -4.81
N LEU A 37 -3.20 2.72 -5.85
CA LEU A 37 -2.59 3.10 -7.13
C LEU A 37 -1.70 4.34 -6.98
N PHE A 38 -2.11 5.30 -6.15
CA PHE A 38 -1.29 6.45 -5.79
C PHE A 38 -0.03 6.04 -5.01
N ALA A 39 -0.15 5.12 -4.05
CA ALA A 39 0.99 4.61 -3.29
C ALA A 39 2.01 3.92 -4.21
N ILE A 40 1.57 3.01 -5.09
CA ILE A 40 2.44 2.30 -6.03
C ILE A 40 3.11 3.28 -7.01
N SER A 41 2.38 4.31 -7.46
CA SER A 41 2.95 5.34 -8.34
C SER A 41 4.07 6.09 -7.63
N THR A 42 3.86 6.46 -6.35
CA THR A 42 4.87 7.14 -5.53
C THR A 42 6.12 6.28 -5.37
N ASP A 43 5.96 4.99 -5.07
CA ASP A 43 7.07 4.04 -4.96
C ASP A 43 7.85 3.93 -6.28
N THR A 44 7.12 3.90 -7.41
CA THR A 44 7.69 3.82 -8.77
C THR A 44 8.49 5.07 -9.14
N PHE A 45 8.14 6.25 -8.63
CA PHE A 45 8.93 7.46 -8.82
C PHE A 45 10.10 7.55 -7.83
N LEU A 46 9.89 7.17 -6.57
CA LEU A 46 10.91 7.26 -5.54
C LEU A 46 12.08 6.31 -5.82
N PHE A 47 11.81 5.04 -6.16
CA PHE A 47 12.86 4.02 -6.29
C PHE A 47 13.94 4.32 -7.35
N PRO A 48 13.60 4.78 -8.57
CA PRO A 48 14.61 5.09 -9.59
C PRO A 48 15.12 6.53 -9.54
N PHE A 49 14.28 7.53 -9.25
CA PHE A 49 14.70 8.95 -9.34
C PHE A 49 15.44 9.44 -8.10
N PHE A 50 14.99 9.05 -6.91
CA PHE A 50 15.60 9.50 -5.66
C PHE A 50 17.08 9.11 -5.53
N PRO A 51 17.49 7.83 -5.74
CA PRO A 51 18.90 7.48 -5.63
C PRO A 51 19.76 8.14 -6.71
N GLN A 52 19.24 8.30 -7.93
CA GLN A 52 19.97 8.99 -9.01
C GLN A 52 20.26 10.45 -8.64
N GLU A 53 19.29 11.15 -8.07
CA GLU A 53 19.44 12.56 -7.70
C GLU A 53 20.26 12.73 -6.41
N ALA A 54 20.15 11.81 -5.46
CA ALA A 54 20.96 11.80 -4.24
C ALA A 54 22.44 11.56 -4.56
N LEU A 55 22.75 10.63 -5.48
CA LEU A 55 24.11 10.34 -5.90
C LEU A 55 24.76 11.53 -6.62
N LYS A 56 23.99 12.24 -7.47
CA LYS A 56 24.45 13.50 -8.11
C LYS A 56 24.82 14.59 -7.10
N ARG A 57 24.18 14.58 -5.93
CA ARG A 57 24.44 15.52 -4.84
C ARG A 57 25.55 15.06 -3.90
N GLY A 58 26.20 13.93 -4.20
CA GLY A 58 27.30 13.38 -3.40
C GLY A 58 26.85 12.70 -2.10
N LEU A 59 25.57 12.36 -1.96
CA LEU A 59 25.08 11.59 -0.82
C LEU A 59 25.54 10.13 -0.93
N THR A 60 25.98 9.55 0.17
CA THR A 60 26.35 8.14 0.24
C THR A 60 25.12 7.24 0.32
N ASP A 61 25.26 5.99 -0.13
CA ASP A 61 24.19 4.98 -0.17
C ASP A 61 23.51 4.78 1.20
N ILE A 62 24.24 5.01 2.29
CA ILE A 62 23.72 4.94 3.66
C ILE A 62 22.60 5.98 3.87
N HIS A 63 22.78 7.21 3.38
CA HIS A 63 21.77 8.27 3.52
C HIS A 63 20.51 7.94 2.70
N ILE A 64 20.71 7.36 1.51
CA ILE A 64 19.60 6.91 0.66
C ILE A 64 18.80 5.82 1.37
N GLY A 65 19.47 4.82 1.95
CA GLY A 65 18.84 3.76 2.74
C GLY A 65 18.08 4.26 3.97
N ILE A 66 18.59 5.30 4.66
CA ILE A 66 17.90 5.92 5.79
C ILE A 66 16.57 6.56 5.34
N VAL A 67 16.55 7.23 4.19
CA VAL A 67 15.30 7.83 3.68
C VAL A 67 14.29 6.76 3.28
N PHE A 68 14.72 5.70 2.59
CA PHE A 68 13.82 4.59 2.25
C PHE A 68 13.25 3.89 3.48
N SER A 69 14.08 3.64 4.50
CA SER A 69 13.62 3.01 5.74
C SER A 69 12.66 3.91 6.53
N ALA A 70 12.91 5.22 6.61
CA ALA A 70 12.00 6.16 7.23
C ALA A 70 10.65 6.23 6.49
N PHE A 71 10.68 6.20 5.15
CA PHE A 71 9.47 6.15 4.33
C PHE A 71 8.65 4.87 4.57
N GLU A 72 9.27 3.69 4.49
CA GLU A 72 8.57 2.42 4.76
C GLU A 72 8.05 2.33 6.21
N PHE A 73 8.81 2.84 7.18
CA PHE A 73 8.36 2.91 8.57
C PHE A 73 7.13 3.81 8.72
N SER A 74 7.12 4.99 8.09
CA SER A 74 5.96 5.88 8.08
C SER A 74 4.72 5.20 7.46
N ARG A 75 4.94 4.41 6.41
CA ARG A 75 3.88 3.64 5.73
C ARG A 75 3.32 2.53 6.62
N PHE A 76 4.18 1.86 7.37
CA PHE A 76 3.79 0.86 8.36
C PHE A 76 2.93 1.47 9.47
N VAL A 77 3.34 2.62 10.03
CA VAL A 77 2.55 3.33 11.06
C VAL A 77 1.19 3.77 10.51
N MET A 78 1.16 4.32 9.29
CA MET A 78 -0.09 4.72 8.64
C MET A 78 -1.01 3.52 8.34
N SER A 79 -0.46 2.35 8.04
CA SER A 79 -1.25 1.13 7.81
C SER A 79 -2.09 0.75 9.03
N VAL A 80 -1.56 0.91 10.24
CA VAL A 80 -2.30 0.66 11.49
C VAL A 80 -3.48 1.63 11.62
N THR A 81 -3.23 2.92 11.37
CA THR A 81 -4.26 3.97 11.44
C THR A 81 -5.35 3.78 10.40
N VAL A 82 -4.98 3.49 9.15
CA VAL A 82 -5.91 3.24 8.05
C VAL A 82 -6.71 1.96 8.29
N GLY A 83 -6.07 0.91 8.80
CA GLY A 83 -6.73 -0.35 9.16
C GLY A 83 -7.81 -0.16 10.23
N HIS A 84 -7.54 0.64 11.26
CA HIS A 84 -8.54 1.01 12.25
C HIS A 84 -9.71 1.81 11.64
N LEU A 85 -9.41 2.75 10.74
CA LEU A 85 -10.42 3.58 10.10
C LEU A 85 -11.35 2.76 9.18
N VAL A 86 -10.79 1.83 8.42
CA VAL A 86 -11.57 0.88 7.61
C VAL A 86 -12.39 -0.07 8.49
N SER A 87 -11.83 -0.58 9.60
CA SER A 87 -12.56 -1.46 10.51
C SER A 87 -13.76 -0.76 11.16
N ILE A 88 -13.62 0.52 11.54
CA ILE A 88 -14.72 1.30 12.13
C ILE A 88 -15.82 1.52 11.08
N VAL A 89 -15.44 1.85 9.84
CA VAL A 89 -16.39 2.12 8.76
C VAL A 89 -17.07 0.85 8.25
N CYS A 90 -16.41 -0.32 8.29
CA CYS A 90 -16.99 -1.60 7.85
C CYS A 90 -17.93 -2.24 8.89
N ILE A 91 -17.89 -1.78 10.15
CA ILE A 91 -18.80 -2.21 11.23
C ILE A 91 -20.12 -1.41 11.22
N ILE A 92 -20.19 -0.27 10.53
CA ILE A 92 -21.38 0.59 10.38
C ILE A 92 -22.10 0.26 9.07
#